data_AF-A0A9D6J5L9-F1
#
_entry.id   AF-A0A9D6J5L9-F1
#
_cell.length_a   1.000
_cell.length_b   1.000
_cell.length_c   1.000
_cell.angle_alpha   90.00
_cell.angle_beta   90.00
_cell.angle_gamma   90.00
#
_symmetry.space_group_name_H-M   'P 1'
#
loop_
_entity.id
_entity.type
_entity.pdbx_description
1 polymer ?
#
loop_
_entity_poly.entity_id
_entity_poly.type
_entity_poly.pdbx_seq_one_letter_code
_entity_poly.pdbx_strand_id
1 'polypeptide(L)'
;MKVIPRGVTLIEVSIGAFILALVVGAVYKLTISGQKSAAQIMQSHQVNEEVQNAIDRFSSDVREANVIVDNVAPDHEPPLLDVAQNQSVDAALFSAIQGRILQTENPKNKLKLIKCQIVPPSQILGATLREMFKKYQVEYFFKGTGSTKALVRKFVELDNQNNEVPASAKIKPLIYEINTNKDYAVFFRIGGSQGLIGSRNVYFAAEISRKEKKGDGSLIDKSTFRSTILTSAHIRGSAPDKY
;
A
#
# COMPACT_ATOMS: atom_id res chain seq x y z
N MET A 1 -41.10 -69.37 6.28
CA MET A 1 -39.96 -68.72 6.98
C MET A 1 -38.86 -68.48 5.96
N LYS A 2 -38.62 -67.23 5.55
CA LYS A 2 -37.63 -66.91 4.50
C LYS A 2 -36.25 -66.89 5.16
N VAL A 3 -35.43 -67.90 4.90
CA VAL A 3 -34.06 -67.98 5.42
C VAL A 3 -33.22 -66.97 4.64
N ILE A 4 -32.95 -65.82 5.24
CA ILE A 4 -32.00 -64.85 4.70
C ILE A 4 -30.62 -65.48 4.83
N PRO A 5 -29.85 -65.68 3.75
CA PRO A 5 -28.52 -66.25 3.86
C PRO A 5 -27.66 -65.29 4.67
N ARG A 6 -27.09 -65.75 5.80
CA ARG A 6 -26.25 -64.94 6.70
C ARG A 6 -25.04 -64.27 6.02
N GLY A 7 -24.69 -64.69 4.81
CA GLY A 7 -23.65 -64.07 3.98
C GLY A 7 -24.11 -62.81 3.23
N VAL A 8 -25.40 -62.68 2.90
CA VAL A 8 -25.91 -61.51 2.16
C VAL A 8 -25.87 -60.26 3.05
N THR A 9 -26.25 -60.39 4.33
CA THR A 9 -26.24 -59.29 5.30
C THR A 9 -24.83 -58.79 5.63
N LEU A 10 -23.82 -59.67 5.69
CA LEU A 10 -22.44 -59.24 5.95
C LEU A 10 -21.87 -58.45 4.76
N ILE A 11 -22.14 -58.91 3.53
CA ILE A 11 -21.70 -58.24 2.30
C ILE A 11 -22.37 -56.86 2.18
N GLU A 12 -23.67 -56.76 2.49
CA GLU A 12 -24.42 -55.50 2.45
C GLU A 12 -23.87 -54.47 3.44
N VAL A 13 -23.56 -54.89 4.67
CA VAL A 13 -22.93 -54.02 5.68
C VAL A 13 -21.54 -53.58 5.25
N SER A 14 -20.77 -54.48 4.62
CA SER A 14 -19.41 -54.17 4.12
C SER A 14 -19.45 -53.13 3.00
N ILE A 15 -20.37 -53.31 2.03
CA ILE A 15 -20.59 -52.36 0.94
C ILE A 15 -21.10 -51.02 1.47
N GLY A 16 -22.04 -51.03 2.42
CA GLY A 16 -22.55 -49.83 3.08
C GLY A 16 -21.44 -49.04 3.80
N ALA A 17 -20.56 -49.74 4.53
CA ALA A 17 -19.41 -49.12 5.18
C ALA A 17 -18.41 -48.54 4.17
N PHE A 18 -18.20 -49.21 3.04
CA PHE A 18 -17.31 -48.74 1.98
C PHE A 18 -17.84 -47.47 1.30
N ILE A 19 -19.13 -47.45 0.98
CA ILE A 19 -19.81 -46.27 0.42
C ILE A 19 -19.75 -45.11 1.42
N LEU A 20 -20.04 -45.36 2.70
CA LEU A 20 -19.97 -44.34 3.73
C LEU A 20 -18.56 -43.75 3.86
N ALA A 21 -17.52 -44.58 3.85
CA ALA A 21 -16.13 -44.12 3.88
C ALA A 21 -15.77 -43.24 2.68
N LEU A 22 -16.24 -43.59 1.48
CA LEU A 22 -16.05 -42.78 0.27
C LEU A 22 -16.77 -41.43 0.37
N VAL A 23 -18.02 -41.42 0.87
CA VAL A 23 -18.80 -40.19 1.05
C VAL A 23 -18.14 -39.27 2.09
N VAL A 24 -17.74 -39.82 3.24
CA VAL A 24 -17.03 -39.05 4.28
C VAL A 24 -15.72 -38.49 3.75
N GLY A 25 -14.95 -39.29 2.99
CA GLY A 25 -13.71 -38.83 2.35
C GLY A 25 -13.94 -37.71 1.32
N ALA A 26 -15.02 -37.80 0.54
CA ALA A 26 -15.39 -36.77 -0.43
C ALA A 26 -15.82 -35.47 0.27
N VAL A 27 -16.67 -35.56 1.29
CA VAL A 27 -17.10 -34.40 2.11
C VAL A 27 -15.91 -33.75 2.78
N TYR A 28 -15.00 -34.52 3.36
CA TYR A 28 -13.79 -34.01 4.01
C TYR A 28 -12.90 -33.24 3.02
N LYS A 29 -12.69 -33.78 1.82
CA LYS A 29 -11.94 -33.08 0.75
C LYS A 29 -12.62 -31.79 0.29
N LEU A 30 -13.95 -31.80 0.13
CA LEU A 30 -14.73 -30.61 -0.23
C LEU A 30 -14.64 -29.52 0.84
N THR A 31 -14.76 -29.88 2.11
CA THR A 31 -14.66 -28.93 3.23
C THR A 31 -13.29 -28.29 3.31
N ILE A 32 -12.20 -29.07 3.19
CA ILE A 32 -10.84 -28.54 3.17
C ILE A 32 -10.62 -27.63 1.95
N SER A 33 -11.14 -28.03 0.80
CA SER A 33 -11.04 -27.22 -0.43
C SER A 33 -11.78 -25.89 -0.29
N GLY A 34 -12.99 -25.90 0.30
CA GLY A 34 -13.78 -24.69 0.55
C GLY A 34 -13.09 -23.74 1.53
N GLN A 35 -12.53 -24.26 2.62
CA GLN A 35 -11.78 -23.46 3.60
C GLN A 35 -10.54 -22.81 2.99
N LYS A 36 -9.79 -23.54 2.15
CA LYS A 36 -8.63 -22.97 1.44
C LYS A 36 -9.02 -21.85 0.49
N SER A 37 -10.07 -22.04 -0.29
CA SER A 37 -10.60 -21.00 -1.20
C SER A 37 -11.06 -19.76 -0.43
N ALA A 38 -11.76 -19.93 0.69
CA ALA A 38 -12.16 -18.81 1.55
C ALA A 38 -10.95 -18.04 2.12
N ALA A 39 -9.92 -18.75 2.60
CA ALA A 39 -8.68 -18.14 3.09
C ALA A 39 -7.95 -17.34 1.99
N GLN A 40 -7.92 -17.86 0.76
CA GLN A 40 -7.36 -17.17 -0.41
C GLN A 40 -8.08 -15.86 -0.70
N ILE A 41 -9.42 -15.89 -0.73
CA ILE A 41 -10.24 -14.71 -0.95
C ILE A 41 -10.01 -13.68 0.16
N MET A 42 -9.98 -14.10 1.42
CA MET A 42 -9.73 -13.20 2.56
C MET A 42 -8.35 -12.53 2.49
N GLN A 43 -7.29 -13.27 2.15
CA GLN A 43 -5.95 -12.69 2.00
C GLN A 43 -5.89 -11.70 0.83
N SER A 44 -6.57 -11.99 -0.29
CA SER A 44 -6.70 -11.04 -1.39
C SER A 44 -7.38 -9.75 -0.96
N HIS A 45 -8.48 -9.86 -0.18
CA HIS A 45 -9.18 -8.69 0.32
C HIS A 45 -8.32 -7.88 1.28
N GLN A 46 -7.56 -8.53 2.16
CA GLN A 46 -6.65 -7.84 3.07
C GLN A 46 -5.60 -7.02 2.31
N VAL A 47 -4.98 -7.61 1.28
CA VAL A 47 -3.98 -6.90 0.47
C VAL A 47 -4.62 -5.73 -0.27
N ASN A 48 -5.79 -5.93 -0.87
CA ASN A 48 -6.52 -4.85 -1.53
C ASN A 48 -6.92 -3.74 -0.54
N GLU A 49 -7.30 -4.07 0.69
CA GLU A 49 -7.64 -3.11 1.73
C GLU A 49 -6.42 -2.32 2.22
N GLU A 50 -5.28 -2.98 2.45
CA GLU A 50 -4.00 -2.31 2.77
C GLU A 50 -3.63 -1.30 1.68
N VAL A 51 -3.72 -1.75 0.44
CA VAL A 51 -3.38 -0.98 -0.75
C VAL A 51 -4.33 0.21 -0.94
N GLN A 52 -5.65 -0.01 -0.79
CA GLN A 52 -6.66 1.04 -0.86
C GLN A 52 -6.47 2.06 0.28
N ASN A 53 -6.23 1.61 1.50
CA ASN A 53 -5.94 2.48 2.64
C ASN A 53 -4.69 3.35 2.39
N ALA A 54 -3.65 2.80 1.77
CA ALA A 54 -2.46 3.54 1.39
C ALA A 54 -2.79 4.66 0.38
N ILE A 55 -3.61 4.36 -0.64
CA ILE A 55 -4.07 5.34 -1.64
C ILE A 55 -4.90 6.44 -1.00
N ASP A 56 -5.87 6.08 -0.17
CA ASP A 56 -6.80 7.04 0.42
C ASP A 56 -6.06 8.01 1.33
N ARG A 57 -5.12 7.49 2.13
CA ARG A 57 -4.23 8.31 2.97
C ARG A 57 -3.33 9.20 2.13
N PHE A 58 -2.65 8.64 1.13
CA PHE A 58 -1.81 9.41 0.20
C PHE A 58 -2.59 10.54 -0.47
N SER A 59 -3.75 10.23 -1.05
CA SER A 59 -4.56 11.18 -1.81
C SER A 59 -5.12 12.28 -0.91
N SER A 60 -5.62 11.94 0.28
CA SER A 60 -6.02 12.93 1.30
C SER A 60 -4.85 13.81 1.72
N ASP A 61 -3.68 13.21 1.94
CA ASP A 61 -2.53 13.95 2.44
C ASP A 61 -1.96 14.92 1.43
N VAL A 62 -1.86 14.52 0.17
CA VAL A 62 -1.39 15.39 -0.91
C VAL A 62 -2.42 16.50 -1.20
N ARG A 63 -3.73 16.21 -1.11
CA ARG A 63 -4.80 17.21 -1.30
C ARG A 63 -4.82 18.27 -0.20
N GLU A 64 -4.49 17.89 1.04
CA GLU A 64 -4.40 18.78 2.20
C GLU A 64 -3.01 19.41 2.37
N ALA A 65 -2.01 18.94 1.60
CA ALA A 65 -0.69 19.52 1.61
C ALA A 65 -0.70 20.86 0.88
N ASN A 66 -0.12 21.87 1.53
CA ASN A 66 -0.07 23.24 1.01
C ASN A 66 1.26 23.55 0.29
N VAL A 67 2.31 22.74 0.55
CA VAL A 67 3.68 22.95 0.06
C VAL A 67 4.38 21.59 -0.09
N ILE A 68 4.99 21.31 -1.24
CA ILE A 68 6.20 20.44 -1.29
C ILE A 68 7.27 21.33 -0.73
N VAL A 69 7.87 20.97 0.41
CA VAL A 69 8.73 21.87 1.20
C VAL A 69 9.78 22.61 0.33
N ASP A 70 9.47 23.83 -0.10
CA ASP A 70 10.23 24.61 -1.10
C ASP A 70 11.59 25.14 -0.59
N ASN A 71 12.01 24.72 0.61
CA ASN A 71 13.26 25.19 1.21
C ASN A 71 14.06 24.11 1.96
N VAL A 72 13.81 22.83 1.66
CA VAL A 72 14.60 21.76 2.26
C VAL A 72 15.17 20.95 1.13
N ALA A 73 16.49 21.08 0.93
CA ALA A 73 17.44 20.27 0.14
C ALA A 73 16.90 19.39 -1.02
N PRO A 74 17.61 19.26 -2.15
CA PRO A 74 17.20 18.48 -3.35
C PRO A 74 16.84 16.99 -3.12
N ASP A 75 16.96 16.48 -1.89
CA ASP A 75 16.65 15.12 -1.48
C ASP A 75 15.17 14.90 -1.05
N HIS A 76 14.31 15.92 -1.15
CA HIS A 76 12.93 15.87 -0.62
C HIS A 76 11.84 15.73 -1.68
N GLU A 77 12.20 15.87 -2.95
CA GLU A 77 11.26 15.68 -4.06
C GLU A 77 11.28 14.23 -4.55
N PRO A 78 10.11 13.66 -4.88
CA PRO A 78 10.07 12.36 -5.55
C PRO A 78 10.84 12.40 -6.88
N PRO A 79 11.47 11.29 -7.27
CA PRO A 79 12.22 11.21 -8.52
C PRO A 79 11.36 11.56 -9.75
N LEU A 80 11.99 12.15 -10.76
CA LEU A 80 11.35 12.49 -12.02
C LEU A 80 11.34 11.28 -12.96
N LEU A 81 10.15 10.96 -13.46
CA LEU A 81 9.92 10.08 -14.60
C LEU A 81 9.93 10.93 -15.86
N ASP A 82 10.95 10.74 -16.70
CA ASP A 82 11.01 11.41 -18.00
C ASP A 82 10.02 10.73 -18.97
N VAL A 83 9.05 11.49 -19.46
CA VAL A 83 8.04 11.01 -20.41
C VAL A 83 8.27 11.70 -21.75
N ALA A 84 8.73 10.92 -22.73
CA ALA A 84 8.96 11.42 -24.08
C ALA A 84 7.65 11.87 -24.75
N GLN A 85 7.76 12.75 -25.75
CA GLN A 85 6.59 13.16 -26.54
C GLN A 85 5.92 11.93 -27.16
N ASN A 86 4.61 11.78 -26.94
CA ASN A 86 3.77 10.67 -27.40
C ASN A 86 3.97 9.31 -26.70
N GLN A 87 4.70 9.25 -25.59
CA GLN A 87 4.78 8.05 -24.74
C GLN A 87 3.68 8.07 -23.66
N SER A 88 3.03 6.94 -23.40
CA SER A 88 2.12 6.83 -22.26
C SER A 88 2.89 6.76 -20.93
N VAL A 89 2.28 7.26 -19.85
CA VAL A 89 2.87 7.22 -18.51
C VAL A 89 3.17 5.78 -18.08
N ASP A 90 2.27 4.84 -18.39
CA ASP A 90 2.46 3.43 -18.05
C ASP A 90 3.67 2.82 -18.76
N ALA A 91 3.87 3.13 -20.05
CA ALA A 91 5.02 2.65 -20.81
C ALA A 91 6.34 3.25 -20.31
N ALA A 92 6.33 4.54 -19.95
CA ALA A 92 7.48 5.21 -19.35
C ALA A 92 7.80 4.63 -17.96
N LEU A 93 6.79 4.45 -17.11
CA LEU A 93 6.92 3.87 -15.78
C LEU A 93 7.48 2.45 -15.86
N PHE A 94 6.90 1.60 -16.72
CA PHE A 94 7.38 0.24 -16.93
C PHE A 94 8.85 0.21 -17.35
N SER A 95 9.24 1.08 -18.29
CA SER A 95 10.63 1.20 -18.73
C SER A 95 11.56 1.69 -17.60
N ALA A 96 11.10 2.62 -16.77
CA ALA A 96 11.87 3.15 -15.65
C ALA A 96 12.05 2.13 -14.52
N ILE A 97 11.04 1.28 -14.25
CA ILE A 97 11.14 0.17 -13.30
C ILE A 97 12.11 -0.89 -13.84
N GLN A 98 11.97 -1.32 -15.10
CA GLN A 98 12.86 -2.31 -15.72
C GLN A 98 14.31 -1.81 -15.82
N GLY A 99 14.49 -0.55 -16.20
CA GLY A 99 15.79 0.13 -16.27
C GLY A 99 16.38 0.47 -14.90
N ARG A 100 15.69 0.11 -13.80
CA ARG A 100 16.12 0.39 -12.41
C ARG A 100 16.35 1.89 -12.14
N ILE A 101 15.64 2.76 -12.86
CA ILE A 101 15.65 4.20 -12.63
C ILE A 101 14.79 4.54 -11.41
N LEU A 102 13.59 3.96 -11.35
CA LEU A 102 12.68 4.04 -10.21
C LEU A 102 12.74 2.71 -9.45
N GLN A 103 13.11 2.74 -8.18
CA GLN A 103 13.25 1.55 -7.33
C GLN A 103 12.66 1.80 -5.95
N THR A 104 12.02 0.77 -5.38
CA THR A 104 11.41 0.83 -4.04
C THR A 104 12.47 1.14 -2.97
N GLU A 105 13.62 0.48 -3.09
CA GLU A 105 14.75 0.51 -2.18
C GLU A 105 15.61 1.78 -2.28
N ASN A 106 15.38 2.62 -3.30
CA ASN A 106 16.13 3.85 -3.46
C ASN A 106 15.87 4.77 -2.25
N PRO A 107 16.89 5.25 -1.53
CA PRO A 107 16.72 6.16 -0.40
C PRO A 107 16.01 7.48 -0.77
N LYS A 108 16.02 7.86 -2.05
CA LYS A 108 15.30 9.02 -2.59
C LYS A 108 13.83 8.74 -2.89
N ASN A 109 13.40 7.48 -2.85
CA ASN A 109 11.99 7.10 -2.99
C ASN A 109 11.24 7.37 -1.68
N LYS A 110 11.03 8.65 -1.41
CA LYS A 110 10.31 9.16 -0.25
C LYS A 110 9.50 10.38 -0.65
N LEU A 111 8.46 10.66 0.11
CA LEU A 111 7.63 11.83 -0.09
C LEU A 111 7.46 12.56 1.23
N LYS A 112 7.79 13.85 1.24
CA LYS A 112 7.66 14.72 2.41
C LYS A 112 6.74 15.88 2.07
N LEU A 113 5.74 16.11 2.92
CA LEU A 113 4.68 17.10 2.72
C LEU A 113 4.51 17.92 4.00
N ILE A 114 4.13 19.20 3.84
CA ILE A 114 3.65 20.02 4.95
C ILE A 114 2.16 20.29 4.77
N LYS A 115 1.42 20.01 5.84
CA LYS A 115 0.01 20.35 6.00
C LYS A 115 -0.12 21.51 6.97
N CYS A 116 -0.99 22.46 6.68
CA CYS A 116 -1.40 23.48 7.64
C CYS A 116 -2.87 23.29 7.96
N GLN A 117 -3.19 23.17 9.24
CA GLN A 117 -4.55 23.10 9.74
C GLN A 117 -4.90 24.42 10.43
N ILE A 118 -6.05 24.99 10.09
CA ILE A 118 -6.57 26.18 10.76
C ILE A 118 -7.01 25.77 12.18
N VAL A 119 -6.53 26.50 13.18
CA VAL A 119 -6.87 26.28 14.58
C VAL A 119 -8.17 27.04 14.89
N PRO A 120 -9.15 26.42 15.56
CA PRO A 120 -10.35 27.12 15.99
C PRO A 120 -10.01 28.30 16.91
N PRO A 121 -10.71 29.44 16.83
CA PRO A 121 -10.44 30.61 17.68
C PRO A 121 -10.42 30.33 19.18
N SER A 122 -11.16 29.31 19.65
CA SER A 122 -11.20 28.88 21.05
C SER A 122 -9.92 28.26 21.57
N GLN A 123 -8.99 27.86 20.70
CA GLN A 123 -7.72 27.23 21.05
C GLN A 123 -6.52 28.18 20.87
N ILE A 124 -6.78 29.43 20.50
CA ILE A 124 -5.77 30.46 20.26
C ILE A 124 -5.57 31.23 21.59
N LEU A 125 -4.34 31.22 22.12
CA LEU A 125 -4.02 31.85 23.41
C LEU A 125 -3.53 33.31 23.26
N GLY A 126 -3.37 33.81 22.03
CA GLY A 126 -2.96 35.18 21.71
C GLY A 126 -3.25 35.64 20.27
N ALA A 127 -3.19 36.95 20.02
CA ALA A 127 -3.60 37.56 18.75
C ALA A 127 -2.54 37.51 17.62
N THR A 128 -1.60 36.56 17.64
CA THR A 128 -0.60 36.45 16.56
C THR A 128 -1.07 35.52 15.45
N LEU A 129 -0.90 35.93 14.18
CA LEU A 129 -1.25 35.14 12.99
C LEU A 129 -0.62 33.73 12.98
N ARG A 130 0.51 33.54 13.70
CA ARG A 130 1.21 32.26 13.81
C ARG A 130 0.48 31.24 14.69
N GLU A 131 -0.38 31.68 15.60
CA GLU A 131 -1.19 30.78 16.45
C GLU A 131 -2.49 30.32 15.77
N MET A 132 -2.85 30.93 14.64
CA MET A 132 -4.06 30.59 13.88
C MET A 132 -3.92 29.30 13.05
N PHE A 133 -2.70 28.77 12.90
CA PHE A 133 -2.44 27.58 12.10
C PHE A 133 -1.48 26.62 12.81
N LYS A 134 -1.82 25.34 12.82
CA LYS A 134 -0.90 24.26 13.21
C LYS A 134 -0.29 23.63 11.97
N LYS A 135 1.02 23.43 11.98
CA LYS A 135 1.75 22.78 10.90
C LYS A 135 2.03 21.33 11.26
N TYR A 136 1.86 20.46 10.28
CA TYR A 136 2.19 19.05 10.39
C TYR A 136 3.07 18.64 9.21
N GLN A 137 4.08 17.85 9.50
CA GLN A 137 4.87 17.18 8.49
C GLN A 137 4.36 15.76 8.32
N VAL A 138 4.13 15.38 7.07
CA VAL A 138 3.82 14.01 6.67
C VAL A 138 4.97 13.48 5.83
N GLU A 139 5.48 12.31 6.20
CA GLU A 139 6.58 11.66 5.48
C GLU A 139 6.19 10.22 5.15
N TYR A 140 6.35 9.85 3.89
CA TYR A 140 6.21 8.50 3.38
C TYR A 140 7.60 7.98 3.02
N PHE A 141 7.97 6.83 3.56
CA PHE A 141 9.27 6.22 3.33
C PHE A 141 9.20 4.71 3.52
N PHE A 142 10.21 4.02 3.01
CA PHE A 142 10.28 2.56 3.06
C PHE A 142 11.22 2.10 4.18
N LYS A 143 10.71 1.27 5.09
CA LYS A 143 11.47 0.67 6.20
C LYS A 143 11.59 -0.83 6.02
N GLY A 144 12.75 -1.41 6.31
CA GLY A 144 12.98 -2.85 6.24
C GLY A 144 14.40 -3.19 5.82
N THR A 145 14.81 -4.44 6.06
CA THR A 145 16.15 -4.95 5.74
C THR A 145 16.09 -5.95 4.59
N GLY A 146 17.16 -6.01 3.80
CA GLY A 146 17.24 -6.88 2.63
C GLY A 146 16.20 -6.55 1.56
N SER A 147 15.59 -7.61 0.99
CA SER A 147 14.62 -7.52 -0.10
C SER A 147 13.18 -7.32 0.34
N THR A 148 12.92 -7.13 1.64
CA THR A 148 11.58 -6.91 2.17
C THR A 148 11.49 -5.52 2.79
N LYS A 149 10.56 -4.71 2.27
CA LYS A 149 10.30 -3.34 2.73
C LYS A 149 8.85 -3.19 3.16
N ALA A 150 8.57 -2.21 3.99
CA ALA A 150 7.24 -1.77 4.36
C ALA A 150 7.10 -0.28 4.00
N LEU A 151 5.98 0.11 3.40
CA LEU A 151 5.65 1.52 3.23
C LEU A 151 5.12 2.05 4.56
N VAL A 152 5.79 3.08 5.08
CA VAL A 152 5.47 3.68 6.36
C VAL A 152 5.13 5.15 6.17
N ARG A 153 4.13 5.60 6.93
CA ARG A 153 3.73 7.00 7.02
C ARG A 153 4.06 7.52 8.42
N LYS A 154 4.90 8.55 8.49
CA LYS A 154 5.18 9.36 9.68
C LYS A 154 4.35 10.64 9.60
N PHE A 155 3.73 10.99 10.72
CA PHE A 155 2.98 12.23 10.90
C PHE A 155 3.46 12.90 12.17
N VAL A 156 3.91 14.14 12.09
CA VAL A 156 4.51 14.86 13.23
C VAL A 156 4.11 16.32 13.19
N GLU A 157 3.80 16.91 14.34
CA GLU A 157 3.56 18.33 14.49
C GLU A 157 4.88 19.09 14.39
N LEU A 158 4.83 20.25 13.75
CA LEU A 158 5.96 21.16 13.66
C LEU A 158 5.77 22.32 14.65
N ASP A 159 6.85 22.72 15.29
CA ASP A 159 6.86 23.92 16.13
C ASP A 159 6.86 25.22 15.30
N ASN A 160 6.86 26.36 15.98
CA ASN A 160 6.86 27.68 15.36
C ASN A 160 8.15 27.99 14.56
N GLN A 161 9.19 27.17 14.71
CA GLN A 161 10.47 27.25 14.01
C GLN A 161 10.57 26.19 12.88
N ASN A 162 9.48 25.45 12.62
CA ASN A 162 9.38 24.32 11.69
C ASN A 162 10.24 23.11 12.06
N ASN A 163 10.62 22.95 13.32
CA ASN A 163 11.26 21.72 13.80
C ASN A 163 10.20 20.70 14.19
N GLU A 164 10.53 19.41 14.03
CA GLU A 164 9.67 18.33 14.47
C GLU A 164 9.52 18.33 15.99
N VAL A 165 8.30 18.27 16.50
CA VAL A 165 8.01 18.03 17.92
C VAL A 165 8.01 16.51 18.16
N PRO A 166 9.07 15.91 18.74
CA PRO A 166 9.24 14.45 18.71
C PRO A 166 8.13 13.70 19.45
N ALA A 167 7.59 14.29 20.52
CA ALA A 167 6.50 13.73 21.31
C ALA A 167 5.18 13.58 20.51
N SER A 168 5.02 14.32 19.41
CA SER A 168 3.83 14.27 18.55
C SER A 168 3.93 13.23 17.42
N ALA A 169 5.11 12.63 17.22
CA ALA A 169 5.39 11.77 16.08
C ALA A 169 4.59 10.46 16.12
N LYS A 170 3.80 10.23 15.08
CA LYS A 170 3.01 9.00 14.87
C LYS A 170 3.50 8.31 13.61
N ILE A 171 4.05 7.12 13.76
CA ILE A 171 4.56 6.30 12.65
C ILE A 171 3.64 5.09 12.48
N LYS A 172 3.05 4.93 11.30
CA LYS A 172 2.14 3.81 10.99
C LYS A 172 2.52 3.13 9.67
N PRO A 173 2.59 1.79 9.63
CA PRO A 173 2.70 1.08 8.36
C PRO A 173 1.40 1.25 7.56
N LEU A 174 1.54 1.42 6.24
CA LEU A 174 0.43 1.42 5.29
C LEU A 174 0.42 0.15 4.44
N ILE A 175 1.61 -0.32 4.06
CA ILE A 175 1.81 -1.58 3.34
C ILE A 175 2.89 -2.34 4.08
N TYR A 176 2.53 -3.52 4.61
CA TYR A 176 3.37 -4.21 5.60
C TYR A 176 4.56 -4.94 5.00
N GLU A 177 4.43 -5.38 3.74
CA GLU A 177 5.44 -6.19 3.08
C GLU A 177 5.52 -5.80 1.59
N ILE A 178 6.70 -5.63 1.05
CA ILE A 178 6.95 -5.29 -0.34
C ILE A 178 8.22 -6.03 -0.69
N ASN A 179 8.11 -7.03 -1.56
CA ASN A 179 9.27 -7.82 -1.95
C ASN A 179 9.96 -7.15 -3.12
N THR A 180 11.06 -6.43 -2.89
CA THR A 180 11.73 -5.61 -3.91
C THR A 180 12.29 -6.41 -5.09
N ASN A 181 12.36 -7.74 -5.00
CA ASN A 181 12.75 -8.60 -6.12
C ASN A 181 11.61 -8.85 -7.12
N LYS A 182 10.35 -8.61 -6.73
CA LYS A 182 9.15 -8.96 -7.52
C LYS A 182 8.11 -7.84 -7.59
N ASP A 183 8.10 -6.98 -6.58
CA ASP A 183 7.14 -5.91 -6.36
C ASP A 183 7.85 -4.57 -6.49
N TYR A 184 7.06 -3.55 -6.81
CA TYR A 184 7.52 -2.17 -6.69
C TYR A 184 6.49 -1.30 -5.98
N ALA A 185 6.97 -0.28 -5.29
CA ALA A 185 6.17 0.82 -4.77
C ALA A 185 7.03 2.09 -4.85
N VAL A 186 6.65 3.02 -5.71
CA VAL A 186 7.47 4.19 -6.05
C VAL A 186 6.63 5.46 -6.06
N PHE A 187 7.19 6.51 -5.46
CA PHE A 187 6.73 7.88 -5.63
C PHE A 187 7.50 8.50 -6.79
N PHE A 188 6.82 9.25 -7.65
CA PHE A 188 7.49 9.96 -8.74
C PHE A 188 6.72 11.22 -9.15
N ARG A 189 7.38 12.05 -9.95
CA ARG A 189 6.81 13.20 -10.66
C ARG A 189 7.00 12.99 -12.15
N ILE A 190 6.17 13.58 -12.98
CA ILE A 190 6.34 13.49 -14.43
C ILE A 190 7.15 14.70 -14.91
N GLY A 191 8.29 14.44 -15.54
CA GLY A 191 9.11 15.43 -16.26
C GLY A 191 8.99 15.26 -17.77
N GLY A 192 9.28 16.33 -18.53
CA GLY A 192 9.28 16.31 -20.00
C GLY A 192 8.73 17.59 -20.63
N SER A 193 8.69 17.63 -21.97
CA SER A 193 8.28 18.80 -22.79
C SER A 193 6.79 19.19 -22.70
N GLN A 194 5.98 18.45 -21.95
CA GLN A 194 4.59 18.79 -21.64
C GLN A 194 4.58 19.83 -20.50
N GLY A 195 4.75 21.09 -20.89
CA GLY A 195 4.94 22.22 -19.98
C GLY A 195 3.81 22.41 -18.96
N LEU A 196 4.22 22.87 -17.78
CA LEU A 196 3.44 23.59 -16.76
C LEU A 196 2.40 22.82 -15.92
N ILE A 197 1.81 21.72 -16.39
CA ILE A 197 0.75 21.01 -15.63
C ILE A 197 1.30 19.87 -14.75
N GLY A 198 2.43 19.25 -15.14
CA GLY A 198 3.02 18.10 -14.44
C GLY A 198 3.88 18.43 -13.22
N SER A 199 4.29 19.70 -13.03
CA SER A 199 5.29 20.06 -12.02
C SER A 199 4.75 20.08 -10.58
N ARG A 200 3.44 20.00 -10.33
CA ARG A 200 2.88 19.98 -8.96
C ARG A 200 2.15 18.69 -8.60
N ASN A 201 2.12 17.73 -9.51
CA ASN A 201 1.49 16.44 -9.27
C ASN A 201 2.53 15.46 -8.73
N VAL A 202 2.18 14.81 -7.63
CA VAL A 202 2.91 13.65 -7.13
C VAL A 202 2.13 12.40 -7.49
N TYR A 203 2.85 11.42 -8.02
CA TYR A 203 2.31 10.13 -8.40
C TYR A 203 2.82 9.08 -7.43
N PHE A 204 1.95 8.13 -7.11
CA PHE A 204 2.32 6.91 -6.41
C PHE A 204 1.91 5.74 -7.29
N ALA A 205 2.87 4.89 -7.63
CA ALA A 205 2.60 3.63 -8.29
C ALA A 205 3.10 2.46 -7.45
N ALA A 206 2.32 1.39 -7.41
CA ALA A 206 2.72 0.17 -6.76
C ALA A 206 2.17 -1.04 -7.50
N GLU A 207 2.98 -2.09 -7.61
CA GLU A 207 2.55 -3.43 -7.97
C GLU A 207 3.02 -4.38 -6.87
N ILE A 208 2.06 -4.95 -6.14
CA ILE A 208 2.35 -5.80 -4.98
C ILE A 208 1.83 -7.20 -5.24
N SER A 209 2.74 -8.17 -5.12
CA SER A 209 2.50 -9.59 -5.23
C SER A 209 2.54 -10.28 -3.87
N ARG A 210 1.48 -11.00 -3.51
CA ARG A 210 1.43 -11.77 -2.26
C ARG A 210 1.28 -13.25 -2.55
N LYS A 211 2.18 -14.05 -1.98
CA LYS A 211 2.02 -15.51 -1.91
C LYS A 211 1.16 -15.85 -0.70
N GLU A 212 0.23 -16.77 -0.89
CA GLU A 212 -0.61 -17.27 0.18
C GLU A 212 0.24 -17.99 1.24
N LYS A 213 0.03 -17.67 2.52
CA LYS A 213 0.57 -18.48 3.63
C LYS A 213 -0.42 -19.59 3.93
N LYS A 214 0.02 -20.84 3.85
CA LYS A 214 -0.71 -21.99 4.40
C LYS A 214 -0.82 -21.85 5.92
N GLY A 215 -1.79 -22.55 6.50
CA GLY A 215 -1.95 -22.67 7.96
C GLY A 215 -0.74 -23.30 8.69
N ASP A 216 0.23 -23.87 7.98
CA ASP A 216 1.51 -24.36 8.51
C ASP A 216 2.66 -23.32 8.42
N GLY A 217 2.36 -22.11 7.92
CA GLY A 217 3.34 -21.03 7.72
C GLY A 217 4.13 -21.12 6.40
N SER A 218 3.99 -22.19 5.61
CA SER A 218 4.64 -22.32 4.30
C SER A 218 3.91 -21.53 3.22
N LEU A 219 4.65 -21.00 2.24
CA LEU A 219 4.07 -20.21 1.14
C LEU A 219 3.54 -21.13 0.02
N ILE A 220 2.33 -20.87 -0.50
CA ILE A 220 1.80 -21.52 -1.70
C ILE A 220 2.33 -20.78 -2.91
N ASP A 221 3.16 -21.46 -3.71
CA ASP A 221 3.78 -20.88 -4.91
C ASP A 221 2.80 -20.55 -6.05
N LYS A 222 1.54 -20.98 -5.98
CA LYS A 222 0.58 -20.94 -7.11
C LYS A 222 -0.40 -19.76 -7.11
N SER A 223 -0.66 -19.13 -5.96
CA SER A 223 -1.61 -18.01 -5.84
C SER A 223 -0.84 -16.72 -5.58
N THR A 224 -0.60 -15.95 -6.64
CA THR A 224 0.02 -14.62 -6.54
C THR A 224 -1.07 -13.56 -6.75
N PHE A 225 -1.45 -12.86 -5.69
CA PHE A 225 -2.35 -11.71 -5.81
C PHE A 225 -1.57 -10.50 -6.24
N ARG A 226 -1.97 -9.87 -7.35
CA ARG A 226 -1.37 -8.63 -7.85
C ARG A 226 -2.34 -7.48 -7.70
N SER A 227 -1.88 -6.40 -7.09
CA SER A 227 -2.59 -5.13 -7.09
C SER A 227 -1.69 -4.06 -7.70
N THR A 228 -2.14 -3.48 -8.82
CA THR A 228 -1.46 -2.39 -9.51
C THR A 228 -2.20 -1.10 -9.25
N ILE A 229 -1.47 -0.06 -8.85
CA ILE A 229 -2.00 1.28 -8.63
C ILE A 229 -1.19 2.26 -9.44
N LEU A 230 -1.89 3.23 -10.02
CA LEU A 230 -1.35 4.53 -10.36
C LEU A 230 -2.32 5.58 -9.83
N THR A 231 -1.90 6.37 -8.84
CA THR A 231 -2.67 7.51 -8.34
C THR A 231 -1.86 8.77 -8.48
N SER A 232 -2.57 9.89 -8.68
CA SER A 232 -1.98 11.21 -8.74
C SER A 232 -2.78 12.16 -7.87
N ALA A 233 -2.08 13.06 -7.20
CA ALA A 233 -2.72 14.14 -6.49
C ALA A 233 -1.96 15.44 -6.74
N HIS A 234 -2.73 16.50 -6.95
CA HIS A 234 -2.22 17.85 -7.13
C HIS A 234 -2.04 18.51 -5.78
N ILE A 235 -0.87 19.08 -5.55
CA ILE A 235 -0.58 19.82 -4.33
C ILE A 235 -1.23 21.19 -4.44
N ARG A 236 -2.07 21.54 -3.45
CA ARG A 236 -2.71 22.85 -3.43
C ARG A 236 -1.64 23.90 -3.14
N GLY A 237 -1.39 24.81 -4.08
CA GLY A 237 -0.50 25.94 -3.84
C GLY A 237 -1.21 27.08 -3.12
N SER A 238 -0.77 27.40 -1.90
CA SER A 238 -0.34 28.75 -1.47
C SER A 238 -0.05 28.76 0.03
N ALA A 239 1.22 28.71 0.42
CA ALA A 239 1.68 29.54 1.52
C ALA A 239 2.41 30.73 0.89
N PRO A 240 2.19 31.97 1.36
CA PRO A 240 2.87 33.12 0.81
C PRO A 240 4.36 32.97 1.08
N ASP A 241 5.18 32.97 0.03
CA ASP A 241 6.65 32.93 0.14
C ASP A 241 7.24 34.11 0.93
N LYS A 242 6.42 35.05 1.41
CA LYS A 242 6.85 36.23 2.15
C LYS A 242 5.75 36.70 3.10
N TYR A 243 5.68 36.17 4.32
CA TYR A 243 5.24 36.88 5.53
C TYR A 243 5.91 36.28 6.77
#